data_AF-A0A6P4FIA1-F1
#
_entry.id   AF-A0A6P4FIA1-F1
#
_cell.length_a   1.000
_cell.length_b   1.000
_cell.length_c   1.000
_cell.angle_alpha   90.00
_cell.angle_beta   90.00
_cell.angle_gamma   90.00
#
_symmetry.space_group_name_H-M   'P 1'
#
loop_
_entity.id
_entity.type
_entity.pdbx_description
1 polymer ?
#
loop_
_entity_poly.entity_id
_entity_poly.type
_entity_poly.pdbx_seq_one_letter_code
_entity_poly.pdbx_strand_id
1 'polypeptide(L)'
;MSSTTLITFLLLAVLTGQSLAQNVAVDQSLEWASQLFKTAQVITQTKLPSTADAQADGKEQLETLELALSHCQTELRTTQNVDLHKTCVNAVFNGFYTALDRLAGEHWAIFGATSGASRIGLFW
;
A
#
# COMPACT_ATOMS: atom_id res chain seq x y z
N MET A 1 22.80 2.98 46.45
CA MET A 1 21.57 2.99 45.62
C MET A 1 20.60 1.99 46.21
N SER A 2 19.35 2.39 46.48
CA SER A 2 18.32 1.50 47.04
C SER A 2 17.81 0.55 45.95
N SER A 3 17.44 -0.68 46.31
CA SER A 3 16.87 -1.67 45.37
C SER A 3 15.66 -1.10 44.60
N THR A 4 14.86 -0.25 45.23
CA THR A 4 13.76 0.50 44.60
C THR A 4 14.20 1.44 43.49
N THR A 5 15.32 2.16 43.66
CA THR A 5 15.86 3.07 42.62
C THR A 5 16.38 2.32 41.39
N LEU A 6 16.83 1.07 41.57
CA LEU A 6 17.34 0.23 40.48
C LEU A 6 16.19 -0.39 39.66
N ILE A 7 15.12 -0.81 40.34
CA ILE A 7 13.89 -1.30 39.69
C ILE A 7 13.20 -0.20 38.88
N THR A 8 13.09 1.01 39.43
CA THR A 8 12.50 2.14 38.69
C THR A 8 13.32 2.52 37.47
N PHE A 9 14.65 2.51 37.56
CA PHE A 9 15.52 2.75 36.40
C PHE A 9 15.37 1.68 35.32
N LEU A 10 15.32 0.39 35.70
CA LEU A 10 15.13 -0.72 34.76
C LEU A 10 13.77 -0.65 34.06
N LEU A 11 12.69 -0.36 34.80
CA LEU A 11 11.37 -0.18 34.21
C LEU A 11 11.35 1.01 33.25
N LEU A 12 11.93 2.15 33.62
CA LEU A 12 12.02 3.31 32.73
C LEU A 12 12.79 2.99 31.45
N ALA A 13 13.92 2.29 31.55
CA ALA A 13 14.73 1.92 30.41
C ALA A 13 14.02 0.94 29.46
N VAL A 14 13.24 0.00 30.01
CA VAL A 14 12.42 -0.92 29.20
C VAL A 14 11.28 -0.16 28.51
N LEU A 15 10.59 0.72 29.22
CA LEU A 15 9.48 1.52 28.66
C LEU A 15 9.96 2.48 27.55
N THR A 16 11.12 3.13 27.73
CA THR A 16 11.69 4.01 26.69
C THR A 16 12.25 3.22 25.51
N GLY A 17 12.84 2.04 25.74
CA GLY A 17 13.27 1.15 24.67
C GLY A 17 12.10 0.65 23.82
N GLN A 18 10.99 0.27 24.46
CA GLN A 18 9.77 -0.19 23.79
C GLN A 18 9.11 0.92 22.96
N SER A 19 9.04 2.14 23.50
CA SER A 19 8.45 3.27 22.76
C SER A 19 9.28 3.67 21.54
N LEU A 20 10.62 3.66 21.64
CA LEU A 20 11.50 3.93 20.49
C LEU A 20 11.35 2.86 19.41
N ALA A 21 11.35 1.59 19.77
CA ALA A 21 11.16 0.49 18.84
C ALA A 21 9.80 0.54 18.12
N GLN A 22 8.74 0.92 18.84
CA GLN A 22 7.39 1.04 18.28
C GLN A 22 7.27 2.20 17.28
N ASN A 23 7.90 3.34 17.56
CA ASN A 23 7.94 4.46 16.60
C ASN A 23 8.70 4.07 15.32
N VAL A 24 9.83 3.39 15.44
CA VAL A 24 10.59 2.89 14.27
C VAL A 24 9.75 1.91 13.44
N ALA A 25 8.99 1.01 14.09
CA ALA A 25 8.13 0.06 13.39
C ALA A 25 6.97 0.75 12.63
N VAL A 26 6.40 1.82 13.20
CA VAL A 26 5.38 2.63 12.54
C VAL A 26 5.95 3.31 11.28
N ASP A 27 7.11 3.97 11.39
CA ASP A 27 7.74 4.66 10.26
C ASP A 27 8.12 3.70 9.14
N GLN A 28 8.69 2.53 9.48
CA GLN A 28 8.99 1.48 8.51
C GLN A 28 7.75 0.95 7.79
N SER A 29 6.63 0.83 8.51
CA SER A 29 5.37 0.37 7.94
C SER A 29 4.77 1.38 6.96
N LEU A 30 4.85 2.68 7.29
CA LEU A 30 4.44 3.76 6.39
C LEU A 30 5.29 3.78 5.11
N GLU A 31 6.61 3.64 5.24
CA GLU A 31 7.52 3.59 4.09
C GLU A 31 7.25 2.36 3.21
N TRP A 32 7.02 1.19 3.82
CA TRP A 32 6.65 -0.02 3.09
C TRP A 32 5.39 0.17 2.24
N ALA A 33 4.32 0.75 2.81
CA ALA A 33 3.09 1.04 2.07
C ALA A 33 3.32 2.04 0.92
N SER A 34 4.17 3.05 1.12
CA SER A 34 4.56 4.02 0.09
C SER A 34 5.30 3.35 -1.09
N GLN A 35 6.21 2.41 -0.81
CA GLN A 35 6.91 1.65 -1.84
C GLN A 35 5.98 0.74 -2.64
N LEU A 36 4.99 0.12 -1.99
CA LEU A 36 3.95 -0.63 -2.68
C LEU A 36 3.12 0.27 -3.60
N PHE A 37 2.78 1.48 -3.17
CA PHE A 37 2.03 2.43 -4.00
C PHE A 37 2.80 2.83 -5.26
N LYS A 38 4.09 3.16 -5.13
CA LYS A 38 4.97 3.42 -6.29
C LYS A 38 5.02 2.23 -7.25
N THR A 39 5.03 1.01 -6.72
CA THR A 39 4.98 -0.21 -7.54
C THR A 39 3.65 -0.32 -8.28
N ALA A 40 2.52 -0.04 -7.62
CA ALA A 40 1.21 -0.01 -8.26
C ALA A 40 1.10 1.05 -9.36
N GLN A 41 1.73 2.22 -9.21
CA GLN A 41 1.79 3.23 -10.27
C GLN A 41 2.45 2.68 -11.53
N VAL A 42 3.61 2.02 -11.38
CA VAL A 42 4.31 1.38 -12.50
C VAL A 42 3.49 0.25 -13.11
N ILE A 43 2.86 -0.60 -12.29
CA ILE A 43 2.02 -1.70 -12.78
C ILE A 43 0.85 -1.14 -13.58
N THR A 44 0.18 -0.10 -13.10
CA THR A 44 -0.97 0.53 -13.80
C THR A 44 -0.58 1.03 -15.18
N GLN A 45 0.51 1.79 -15.25
CA GLN A 45 1.01 2.36 -16.51
C GLN A 45 1.44 1.28 -17.51
N THR A 46 2.03 0.18 -17.01
CA THR A 46 2.55 -0.89 -17.87
C THR A 46 1.50 -1.92 -18.29
N LYS A 47 0.45 -2.10 -17.48
CA LYS A 47 -0.58 -3.12 -17.72
C LYS A 47 -1.78 -2.61 -18.50
N LEU A 48 -2.04 -1.31 -18.48
CA LEU A 48 -3.07 -0.69 -19.32
C LEU A 48 -2.49 -0.29 -20.67
N PRO A 49 -3.30 -0.30 -21.75
CA PRO A 49 -2.85 0.21 -23.05
C PRO A 49 -2.53 1.72 -22.95
N SER A 50 -1.70 2.22 -23.85
CA SER A 50 -1.21 3.61 -23.85
C SER A 50 -2.24 4.64 -24.34
N THR A 51 -3.50 4.25 -24.48
CA THR A 51 -4.60 5.14 -24.84
C THR A 51 -4.91 6.13 -23.71
N ALA A 52 -5.30 7.35 -24.06
CA ALA A 52 -5.63 8.39 -23.09
C ALA A 52 -6.71 7.93 -22.08
N ASP A 53 -7.76 7.27 -22.54
CA ASP A 53 -8.86 6.79 -21.70
C ASP A 53 -8.39 5.75 -20.68
N ALA A 54 -7.68 4.71 -21.13
CA ALA A 54 -7.12 3.69 -20.23
C ALA A 54 -6.17 4.29 -19.18
N GLN A 55 -5.33 5.25 -19.56
CA GLN A 55 -4.44 5.92 -18.62
C GLN A 55 -5.19 6.83 -17.64
N ALA A 56 -6.28 7.47 -18.07
CA ALA A 56 -7.15 8.26 -17.21
C ALA A 56 -7.86 7.39 -16.16
N ASP A 57 -8.46 6.27 -16.59
CA ASP A 57 -9.13 5.33 -15.67
C ASP A 57 -8.13 4.68 -14.71
N GLY A 58 -6.93 4.33 -15.21
CA GLY A 58 -5.84 3.82 -14.37
C GLY A 58 -5.42 4.82 -13.30
N LYS A 59 -5.38 6.11 -13.65
CA LYS A 59 -5.10 7.19 -12.69
C LYS A 59 -6.19 7.32 -11.63
N GLU A 60 -7.47 7.22 -12.00
CA GLU A 60 -8.59 7.24 -11.04
C GLU A 60 -8.51 6.07 -10.04
N GLN A 61 -8.14 4.87 -10.52
CA GLN A 61 -7.91 3.72 -9.63
C GLN A 61 -6.74 3.95 -8.67
N LEU A 62 -5.68 4.62 -9.11
CA LEU A 62 -4.55 4.99 -8.25
C LEU A 62 -4.93 6.05 -7.21
N GLU A 63 -5.75 7.05 -7.58
CA GLU A 63 -6.27 8.05 -6.64
C GLU A 63 -7.16 7.39 -5.57
N THR A 64 -7.99 6.42 -5.97
CA THR A 64 -8.80 5.63 -5.04
C THR A 64 -7.94 4.79 -4.09
N LEU A 65 -6.89 4.15 -4.63
CA LEU A 65 -5.91 3.40 -3.83
C LEU A 65 -5.19 4.30 -2.82
N GLU A 66 -4.76 5.49 -3.24
CA GLU A 66 -4.10 6.48 -2.39
C GLU A 66 -5.00 6.89 -1.22
N LEU A 67 -6.27 7.18 -1.50
CA LEU A 67 -7.25 7.51 -0.47
C LEU A 67 -7.43 6.35 0.52
N ALA A 68 -7.60 5.12 0.04
CA ALA A 68 -7.74 3.95 0.89
C ALA A 68 -6.48 3.69 1.75
N LEU A 69 -5.29 3.89 1.19
CA LEU A 69 -4.04 3.79 1.94
C LEU A 69 -3.94 4.88 3.02
N SER A 70 -4.40 6.10 2.73
CA SER A 70 -4.42 7.18 3.74
C SER A 70 -5.24 6.81 4.97
N HIS A 71 -6.33 6.05 4.80
CA HIS A 71 -7.11 5.50 5.92
C HIS A 71 -6.30 4.47 6.71
N CYS A 72 -5.66 3.50 6.04
CA CYS A 72 -4.79 2.51 6.72
C CYS A 72 -3.62 3.17 7.47
N GLN A 73 -3.05 4.24 6.94
CA GLN A 73 -1.95 4.99 7.57
C GLN A 73 -2.43 5.81 8.77
N THR A 74 -3.63 6.40 8.68
CA THR A 74 -4.25 7.13 9.80
C THR A 74 -4.53 6.19 10.96
N GLU A 75 -5.10 5.01 10.68
CA GLU A 75 -5.31 3.96 11.68
C GLU A 75 -4.00 3.48 12.32
N LEU A 76 -2.92 3.33 11.53
CA LEU A 76 -1.61 2.98 12.08
C LEU A 76 -1.08 4.04 13.05
N ARG A 77 -1.22 5.33 12.72
CA ARG A 77 -0.76 6.43 13.60
C ARG A 77 -1.56 6.49 14.89
N THR A 78 -2.85 6.16 14.85
CA THR A 78 -3.73 6.17 16.02
C THR A 78 -3.55 4.93 16.89
N THR A 79 -3.53 3.74 16.29
CA THR A 79 -3.52 2.47 17.02
C THR A 79 -2.11 1.95 17.32
N GLN A 80 -1.10 2.43 16.59
CA GLN A 80 0.27 1.92 16.58
C GLN A 80 0.34 0.39 16.33
N ASN A 81 -0.69 -0.17 15.70
CA ASN A 81 -0.81 -1.59 15.43
C ASN A 81 -0.35 -1.91 14.00
N VAL A 82 0.89 -2.37 13.88
CA VAL A 82 1.55 -2.69 12.60
C VAL A 82 0.87 -3.87 11.89
N ASP A 83 0.43 -4.89 12.62
CA ASP A 83 -0.22 -6.07 12.03
C ASP A 83 -1.58 -5.74 11.41
N LEU A 84 -2.36 -4.90 12.11
CA LEU A 84 -3.62 -4.38 11.59
C LEU A 84 -3.39 -3.52 10.35
N HIS A 85 -2.37 -2.65 10.37
CA HIS A 85 -1.99 -1.86 9.21
C HIS A 85 -1.62 -2.74 8.01
N LYS A 86 -0.78 -3.76 8.21
CA LYS A 86 -0.40 -4.71 7.15
C LYS A 86 -1.62 -5.42 6.56
N THR A 87 -2.57 -5.82 7.41
CA THR A 87 -3.82 -6.44 6.97
C THR A 87 -4.66 -5.47 6.13
N CYS A 88 -4.81 -4.22 6.58
CA CYS A 88 -5.51 -3.16 5.85
C CYS A 88 -4.89 -2.90 4.48
N VAL A 89 -3.56 -2.69 4.43
CA VAL A 89 -2.83 -2.44 3.19
C VAL A 89 -3.00 -3.60 2.22
N ASN A 90 -2.82 -4.84 2.67
CA ASN A 90 -2.99 -6.02 1.79
C ASN A 90 -4.42 -6.13 1.23
N ALA A 91 -5.44 -5.88 2.05
CA ALA A 91 -6.83 -5.92 1.60
C ALA A 91 -7.11 -4.85 0.53
N VAL A 92 -6.63 -3.62 0.76
CA VAL A 92 -6.75 -2.51 -0.19
C VAL A 92 -6.04 -2.80 -1.51
N PHE A 93 -4.79 -3.30 -1.47
CA PHE A 93 -4.05 -3.67 -2.68
C PHE A 93 -4.70 -4.83 -3.45
N ASN A 94 -5.26 -5.81 -2.76
CA ASN A 94 -5.98 -6.90 -3.41
C ASN A 94 -7.21 -6.40 -4.19
N GLY A 95 -7.97 -5.49 -3.57
CA GLY A 95 -9.09 -4.82 -4.24
C GLY A 95 -8.64 -4.03 -5.47
N PHE A 96 -7.56 -3.26 -5.32
CA PHE A 96 -6.97 -2.49 -6.41
C PHE A 96 -6.53 -3.37 -7.58
N TYR A 97 -5.78 -4.46 -7.34
CA TYR A 97 -5.33 -5.33 -8.44
C TYR A 97 -6.48 -6.05 -9.13
N THR A 98 -7.54 -6.40 -8.40
CA THR A 98 -8.75 -6.97 -8.98
C THR A 98 -9.45 -5.97 -9.91
N ALA A 99 -9.58 -4.71 -9.47
CA ALA A 99 -10.16 -3.64 -10.28
C ALA A 99 -9.28 -3.35 -11.51
N LEU A 100 -7.96 -3.30 -11.34
CA LEU A 100 -7.01 -3.07 -12.42
C LEU A 100 -7.05 -4.19 -13.47
N ASP A 101 -7.16 -5.45 -13.07
CA ASP A 101 -7.27 -6.56 -14.03
C ASP A 101 -8.55 -6.43 -14.87
N ARG A 102 -9.68 -6.12 -14.23
CA ARG A 102 -10.93 -5.87 -14.93
C ARG A 102 -10.80 -4.73 -15.93
N LEU A 103 -10.28 -3.59 -15.47
CA LEU A 103 -10.07 -2.40 -16.28
C LEU A 103 -9.16 -2.70 -17.49
N ALA A 104 -8.07 -3.42 -17.26
CA ALA A 104 -7.19 -3.85 -18.33
C ALA A 104 -7.88 -4.85 -19.28
N GLY A 105 -8.79 -5.71 -18.81
CA GLY A 105 -9.59 -6.58 -19.68
C GLY A 105 -10.48 -5.78 -20.64
N GLU A 106 -11.17 -4.76 -20.12
CA GLU A 106 -12.05 -3.88 -20.89
C GLU A 106 -11.26 -3.07 -21.93
N HIS A 107 -10.19 -2.39 -21.52
CA HIS A 107 -9.40 -1.53 -22.40
C HIS A 107 -8.59 -2.31 -23.45
N TRP A 108 -8.04 -3.47 -23.11
CA TRP A 108 -7.32 -4.28 -24.11
C TRP A 108 -8.24 -4.91 -25.15
N ALA A 109 -9.50 -5.20 -24.81
CA ALA A 109 -10.48 -5.66 -25.79
C ALA A 109 -10.79 -4.56 -26.82
N ILE A 110 -10.98 -3.32 -26.37
CA ILE A 110 -11.23 -2.15 -27.23
C ILE A 110 -9.98 -1.82 -28.06
N PHE A 111 -8.81 -1.79 -27.42
CA PHE A 111 -7.55 -1.51 -28.08
C PHE A 111 -7.20 -2.59 -29.11
N GLY A 112 -7.41 -3.86 -28.80
CA GLY A 112 -7.14 -4.96 -29.73
C GLY A 112 -8.08 -4.97 -30.94
N ALA A 113 -9.35 -4.60 -30.75
CA ALA A 113 -10.30 -4.46 -31.86
C ALA A 113 -9.91 -3.32 -32.83
N THR A 114 -9.22 -2.28 -32.35
CA THR A 114 -8.85 -1.10 -33.13
C THR A 114 -7.43 -1.14 -33.68
N SER A 115 -6.48 -1.75 -32.96
CA SER A 115 -5.05 -1.77 -33.30
C SER A 115 -4.54 -3.14 -33.78
N GLY A 116 -5.31 -4.21 -33.59
CA GLY A 116 -4.85 -5.60 -33.82
C GLY A 116 -3.90 -6.13 -32.75
N ALA A 117 -3.59 -5.35 -31.71
CA ALA A 117 -2.72 -5.77 -30.61
C ALA A 117 -3.47 -6.61 -29.56
N SER A 118 -2.88 -7.72 -29.12
CA SER A 118 -3.45 -8.56 -28.06
C SER A 118 -2.78 -8.32 -26.71
N ARG A 119 -3.57 -8.45 -25.64
CA ARG A 119 -3.12 -8.37 -24.24
C ARG A 119 -1.96 -9.34 -23.99
N ILE A 120 -0.80 -8.85 -23.55
CA ILE A 120 0.28 -9.70 -23.03
C ILE A 120 -0.22 -10.24 -21.68
N GLY A 121 -0.31 -11.57 -21.54
CA GLY A 121 -0.94 -12.26 -20.41
C GLY A 121 -0.78 -11.55 -19.06
N LEU A 122 -1.90 -11.21 -18.43
CA LEU A 122 -1.89 -10.58 -17.12
C LEU A 122 -1.84 -11.66 -16.05
N PHE A 123 -0.79 -11.55 -15.24
CA PHE A 123 -0.46 -12.39 -14.09
C PHE A 123 0.05 -13.78 -14.48
N TRP A 124 1.32 -14.05 -14.12
CA TRP A 124 1.84 -15.40 -13.99
C TRP A 124 1.56 -15.91 -12.58
#